data_AF-A0A7C8ZHU4-F1
#
_entry.id   AF-A0A7C8ZHU4-F1
#
_cell.length_a   1.000
_cell.length_b   1.000
_cell.length_c   1.000
_cell.angle_alpha   90.00
_cell.angle_beta   90.00
_cell.angle_gamma   90.00
#
_symmetry.space_group_name_H-M   'P 1'
#
loop_
_entity.id
_entity.type
_entity.pdbx_description
1 polymer ?
#
loop_
_entity_poly.entity_id
_entity_poly.type
_entity_poly.pdbx_seq_one_letter_code
_entity_poly.pdbx_strand_id
1 'polypeptide(L)'
;MASSYMLLQITGLLCSLLIGCSLAARQLAESTQPMMGFQYHKGPLLRGKIPINLIWYGRFDPTQRAVISDFITSLSSGSSHPQAQPSVATWWNAIGKYHRLASPMNPASLSPFLGKQVMDETYSLGKSLGNKHLADLAPKAA
;
A
#
# COMPACT_ATOMS: atom_id res chain seq x y z
N MET A 1 -50.20 30.58 -21.80
CA MET A 1 -48.84 31.16 -21.74
C MET A 1 -48.22 31.05 -20.35
N ALA A 2 -48.91 31.43 -19.26
CA ALA A 2 -48.40 31.31 -17.88
C ALA A 2 -48.05 29.87 -17.44
N SER A 3 -48.86 28.87 -17.82
CA SER A 3 -48.63 27.46 -17.44
C SER A 3 -47.34 26.87 -18.03
N SER A 4 -47.00 27.22 -19.27
CA SER A 4 -45.75 26.78 -19.91
C SER A 4 -44.51 27.42 -19.27
N TYR A 5 -44.63 28.68 -18.85
CA TYR A 5 -43.57 29.38 -18.11
C TYR A 5 -43.32 28.77 -16.73
N MET A 6 -44.39 28.41 -16.01
CA MET A 6 -44.29 27.70 -14.73
C MET A 6 -43.61 26.33 -14.89
N LEU A 7 -43.95 25.59 -15.95
CA LEU A 7 -43.32 24.30 -16.24
C LEU A 7 -41.83 24.43 -16.53
N LEU A 8 -41.42 25.48 -17.26
CA LEU A 8 -40.02 25.76 -17.58
C LEU A 8 -39.20 26.16 -16.34
N GLN A 9 -39.80 26.90 -15.40
CA GLN A 9 -39.15 27.24 -14.14
C GLN A 9 -38.98 26.02 -13.23
N ILE A 10 -39.98 25.13 -13.17
CA ILE A 10 -39.91 23.90 -12.37
C ILE A 10 -38.84 22.95 -12.92
N THR A 11 -38.76 22.78 -14.24
CA THR A 11 -37.71 21.93 -14.85
C THR A 11 -36.32 22.52 -14.66
N GLY A 12 -36.17 23.85 -14.77
CA GLY A 12 -34.91 24.54 -14.47
C GLY A 12 -34.45 24.34 -13.03
N LEU A 13 -35.36 24.49 -12.06
CA LEU A 13 -35.10 24.22 -10.64
C LEU A 13 -34.71 22.77 -10.40
N LEU A 14 -35.43 21.82 -10.99
CA LEU A 14 -35.12 20.39 -10.85
C LEU A 14 -33.75 20.03 -11.45
N CYS A 15 -33.40 20.56 -12.63
CA CYS A 15 -32.08 20.38 -13.21
C CYS A 15 -30.97 20.97 -12.33
N SER A 16 -31.17 22.17 -11.79
CA SER A 16 -30.19 22.79 -10.88
C SER A 16 -29.97 21.98 -9.61
N LEU A 17 -31.05 21.38 -9.06
CA LEU A 17 -30.99 20.53 -7.87
C LEU A 17 -30.26 19.21 -8.17
N LEU A 18 -30.52 18.59 -9.31
CA LEU A 18 -29.86 17.36 -9.75
C LEU A 18 -28.37 17.57 -10.01
N ILE A 19 -28.00 18.68 -10.66
CA ILE A 19 -26.60 19.05 -10.91
C ILE A 19 -25.89 19.31 -9.57
N GLY A 20 -26.50 20.09 -8.67
CA GLY A 20 -25.98 20.36 -7.33
C GLY A 20 -25.76 19.10 -6.49
N CYS A 21 -26.73 18.18 -6.47
CA CYS A 21 -26.61 16.89 -5.79
C CYS A 21 -25.48 16.03 -6.37
N SER A 22 -25.33 16.02 -7.70
CA SER A 22 -24.25 15.25 -8.35
C SER A 22 -22.86 15.82 -8.09
N LEU A 23 -22.71 17.16 -8.01
CA LEU A 23 -21.46 17.82 -7.62
C LEU A 23 -21.14 17.57 -6.15
N ALA A 24 -22.12 17.73 -5.25
CA ALA A 24 -21.95 17.52 -3.82
C ALA A 24 -21.58 16.05 -3.50
N ALA A 25 -22.21 15.08 -4.17
CA ALA A 25 -21.88 13.67 -4.03
C ALA A 25 -20.45 13.34 -4.50
N ARG A 26 -19.95 14.00 -5.56
CA ARG A 26 -18.56 13.87 -6.02
C ARG A 26 -17.58 14.50 -5.02
N GLN A 27 -17.89 15.67 -4.46
CA GLN A 27 -17.07 16.30 -3.43
C GLN A 27 -17.03 15.48 -2.13
N LEU A 28 -18.11 14.77 -1.77
CA LEU A 28 -18.11 13.90 -0.59
C LEU A 28 -17.21 12.65 -0.78
N ALA A 29 -17.13 12.12 -2.01
CA ALA A 29 -16.19 11.05 -2.33
C ALA A 29 -14.72 11.52 -2.33
N GLU A 30 -14.49 12.81 -2.59
CA GLU A 30 -13.17 13.47 -2.56
C GLU A 30 -12.81 14.05 -1.18
N SER A 31 -13.77 14.11 -0.25
CA SER A 31 -13.56 14.37 1.17
C SER A 31 -12.92 13.15 1.83
N THR A 32 -11.67 12.94 1.44
CA THR A 32 -10.55 12.49 2.26
C THR A 32 -10.96 12.42 3.73
N GLN A 33 -11.45 11.24 4.15
CA GLN A 33 -11.45 10.90 5.58
C GLN A 33 -10.08 11.32 6.11
N PRO A 34 -9.98 11.96 7.28
CA PRO A 34 -8.69 12.31 7.83
C PRO A 34 -7.92 10.99 7.89
N MET A 35 -6.93 10.85 7.01
CA MET A 35 -6.00 9.72 6.98
C MET A 35 -5.66 9.48 8.44
N MET A 36 -6.06 8.33 9.00
CA MET A 36 -5.81 7.96 10.40
C MET A 36 -4.45 8.52 10.77
N GLY A 37 -4.40 9.40 11.77
CA GLY A 37 -3.24 10.25 12.02
C GLY A 37 -2.04 9.42 12.45
N PHE A 38 -1.35 8.80 11.50
CA PHE A 38 -0.07 8.16 11.74
C PHE A 38 0.90 9.27 12.10
N GLN A 39 1.22 9.36 13.39
CA GLN A 39 2.20 10.29 13.88
C GLN A 39 3.59 9.76 13.55
N TYR A 40 4.36 10.55 12.82
CA TYR A 40 5.76 10.23 12.56
C TYR A 40 6.62 10.61 13.76
N HIS A 41 7.35 9.63 14.31
CA HIS A 41 8.18 9.82 15.50
C HIS A 41 9.63 10.27 15.20
N LYS A 42 9.89 10.88 14.03
CA LYS A 42 11.19 11.44 13.64
C LYS A 42 12.36 10.44 13.56
N GLY A 43 12.08 9.14 13.50
CA GLY A 43 13.10 8.09 13.29
C GLY A 43 13.47 7.91 11.81
N PRO A 44 14.60 7.28 11.48
CA PRO A 44 15.01 7.07 10.09
C PRO A 44 13.94 6.32 9.27
N LEU A 45 13.75 6.74 8.03
CA LEU A 45 12.78 6.16 7.11
C LEU A 45 13.49 5.44 5.97
N LEU A 46 12.99 4.24 5.65
CA LEU A 46 13.42 3.46 4.49
C LEU A 46 12.92 4.10 3.18
N ARG A 47 13.76 4.10 2.16
CA ARG A 47 13.52 4.80 0.88
C ARG A 47 14.10 4.04 -0.30
N GLY A 48 13.45 4.18 -1.46
CA GLY A 48 13.94 3.64 -2.72
C GLY A 48 13.56 2.17 -2.94
N LYS A 49 14.30 1.50 -3.81
CA LYS A 49 14.12 0.08 -4.12
C LYS A 49 14.86 -0.74 -3.06
N ILE A 50 14.11 -1.50 -2.25
CA ILE A 50 14.68 -2.25 -1.13
C ILE A 50 14.47 -3.75 -1.35
N PRO A 51 15.54 -4.55 -1.37
CA PRO A 51 15.40 -6.00 -1.43
C PRO A 51 14.90 -6.53 -0.08
N ILE A 52 13.92 -7.44 -0.13
CA ILE A 52 13.53 -8.29 0.98
C ILE A 52 14.19 -9.64 0.75
N ASN A 53 15.27 -9.90 1.48
CA ASN A 53 15.98 -11.17 1.42
C ASN A 53 15.35 -12.17 2.41
N LEU A 54 15.27 -13.43 2.03
CA LEU A 54 14.63 -14.49 2.81
C LEU A 54 15.63 -15.59 3.17
N ILE A 55 15.53 -16.06 4.41
CA ILE A 55 16.16 -17.28 4.88
C ILE A 55 15.05 -18.26 5.23
N TRP A 56 14.94 -19.32 4.43
CA TRP A 56 14.01 -20.42 4.68
C TRP A 56 14.66 -21.35 5.69
N TYR A 57 14.48 -21.00 6.96
CA TYR A 57 15.09 -21.70 8.08
C TYR A 57 14.20 -22.86 8.54
N GLY A 58 14.57 -24.06 8.13
CA GLY A 58 13.79 -25.28 8.26
C GLY A 58 13.22 -25.76 6.93
N ARG A 59 12.31 -26.74 6.99
CA ARG A 59 11.72 -27.35 5.81
C ARG A 59 10.46 -26.60 5.41
N PHE A 60 10.53 -25.91 4.27
CA PHE A 60 9.39 -25.27 3.63
C PHE A 60 9.09 -25.98 2.31
N ASP A 61 7.86 -26.41 2.08
CA ASP A 61 7.46 -27.00 0.81
C ASP A 61 7.41 -25.94 -0.30
N PRO A 62 7.53 -26.34 -1.59
CA PRO A 62 7.48 -25.40 -2.71
C PRO A 62 6.26 -24.47 -2.68
N THR A 63 5.08 -25.00 -2.32
CA THR A 63 3.84 -24.22 -2.21
C THR A 63 3.92 -23.16 -1.11
N GLN A 64 4.51 -23.48 0.05
CA GLN A 64 4.65 -22.53 1.15
C GLN A 64 5.60 -21.38 0.77
N ARG A 65 6.72 -21.73 0.10
CA ARG A 65 7.66 -20.72 -0.39
C ARG A 65 7.02 -19.81 -1.44
N ALA A 66 6.26 -20.40 -2.37
CA ALA A 66 5.53 -19.65 -3.40
C ALA A 66 4.56 -18.63 -2.79
N VAL A 67 3.73 -19.04 -1.82
CA VAL A 67 2.80 -18.13 -1.13
C VAL A 67 3.51 -16.93 -0.51
N ILE A 68 4.64 -17.16 0.16
CA ILE A 68 5.39 -16.10 0.85
C ILE A 68 6.13 -15.20 -0.17
N SER A 69 6.73 -15.77 -1.22
CA SER A 69 7.38 -14.99 -2.29
C SER A 69 6.37 -14.15 -3.08
N ASP A 70 5.18 -14.70 -3.34
CA ASP A 70 4.10 -14.02 -4.06
C ASP A 70 3.55 -12.87 -3.23
N PHE A 71 3.37 -13.07 -1.92
CA PHE A 71 3.00 -11.97 -1.01
C PHE A 71 4.01 -10.82 -1.06
N ILE A 72 5.31 -11.10 -0.97
CA ILE A 72 6.36 -10.06 -1.03
C ILE A 72 6.32 -9.34 -2.38
N THR A 73 6.14 -10.09 -3.46
CA THR A 73 6.03 -9.53 -4.82
C THR A 73 4.78 -8.67 -4.97
N SER A 74 3.69 -9.01 -4.28
CA SER A 74 2.43 -8.25 -4.29
C SER A 74 2.51 -6.88 -3.60
N LEU A 75 3.57 -6.60 -2.82
CA LEU A 75 3.85 -5.27 -2.27
C LEU A 75 4.37 -4.29 -3.35
N SER A 76 4.88 -4.82 -4.46
CA SER A 76 5.39 -4.00 -5.56
C SER A 76 4.26 -3.33 -6.31
N SER A 77 4.35 -2.01 -6.40
CA SER A 77 3.37 -1.17 -7.07
C SER A 77 3.79 -0.94 -8.52
N GLY A 78 3.62 -1.99 -9.33
CA GLY A 78 4.06 -2.00 -10.73
C GLY A 78 3.15 -1.26 -11.71
N SER A 79 1.96 -0.82 -11.30
CA SER A 79 1.01 -0.19 -12.23
C SER A 79 0.98 1.33 -12.09
N SER A 80 1.39 2.01 -13.17
CA SER A 80 1.16 3.45 -13.40
C SER A 80 -0.34 3.81 -13.48
N HIS A 81 -1.20 2.80 -13.56
CA HIS A 81 -2.66 2.96 -13.56
C HIS A 81 -3.23 2.57 -12.19
N PRO A 82 -4.04 3.44 -11.56
CA PRO A 82 -4.80 3.09 -10.38
C PRO A 82 -5.75 1.96 -10.75
N GLN A 83 -5.49 0.75 -10.26
CA GLN A 83 -6.46 -0.33 -10.30
C GLN A 83 -7.63 0.09 -9.41
N ALA A 84 -8.84 0.07 -9.95
CA ALA A 84 -10.06 0.42 -9.20
C ALA A 84 -10.35 -0.54 -8.04
N GLN A 85 -9.67 -1.69 -7.99
CA GLN A 85 -9.89 -2.73 -6.99
C GLN A 85 -8.85 -2.67 -5.84
N PRO A 86 -9.27 -2.99 -4.61
CA PRO A 86 -8.34 -3.11 -3.50
C PRO A 86 -7.37 -4.28 -3.74
N SER A 87 -6.09 -4.04 -3.48
CA SER A 87 -5.03 -5.04 -3.58
C SER A 87 -3.95 -4.76 -2.53
N VAL A 88 -3.05 -5.73 -2.29
CA VAL A 88 -1.89 -5.53 -1.40
C VAL A 88 -1.02 -4.37 -1.90
N ALA A 89 -0.80 -4.25 -3.20
CA ALA A 89 -0.08 -3.13 -3.81
C ALA A 89 -0.81 -1.79 -3.57
N THR A 90 -2.14 -1.76 -3.73
CA THR A 90 -2.96 -0.55 -3.47
C THR A 90 -2.87 -0.14 -2.00
N TRP A 91 -2.93 -1.10 -1.07
CA TRP A 91 -2.76 -0.86 0.36
C TRP A 91 -1.33 -0.36 0.68
N TRP A 92 -0.29 -1.01 0.15
CA TRP A 92 1.10 -0.62 0.36
C TRP A 92 1.40 0.79 -0.16
N ASN A 93 0.86 1.13 -1.34
CA ASN A 93 0.91 2.50 -1.88
C ASN A 93 0.28 3.54 -0.94
N ALA A 94 -0.85 3.20 -0.29
CA ALA A 94 -1.47 4.08 0.68
C ALA A 94 -0.55 4.32 1.90
N ILE A 95 0.19 3.30 2.34
CA ILE A 95 1.21 3.45 3.39
C ILE A 95 2.35 4.39 2.93
N GLY A 96 2.79 4.27 1.68
CA GLY A 96 3.80 5.17 1.09
C GLY A 96 3.39 6.65 1.09
N LYS A 97 2.09 6.98 1.07
CA LYS A 97 1.63 8.37 1.17
C LYS A 97 1.94 9.01 2.54
N TYR A 98 2.00 8.22 3.62
CA TYR A 98 2.41 8.72 4.94
C TYR A 98 3.90 9.07 4.98
N HIS A 99 4.75 8.37 4.22
CA HIS A 99 6.16 8.70 4.10
C HIS A 99 6.37 10.12 3.54
N ARG A 100 5.53 10.53 2.57
CA ARG A 100 5.54 11.89 2.02
C ARG A 100 5.16 12.96 3.04
N LEU A 101 4.22 12.66 3.96
CA LEU A 101 3.86 13.57 5.06
C LEU A 101 4.99 13.68 6.10
N ALA A 102 5.69 12.58 6.36
CA ALA A 102 6.81 12.53 7.29
C ALA A 102 8.06 13.26 6.78
N SER A 103 8.26 13.34 5.45
CA SER A 103 9.40 14.01 4.83
C SER A 103 9.03 14.73 3.53
N PRO A 104 8.42 15.91 3.64
CA PRO A 104 7.90 16.64 2.48
C PRO A 104 9.00 17.10 1.50
N MET A 105 10.24 17.31 1.97
CA MET A 105 11.36 17.74 1.13
C MET A 105 11.95 16.64 0.24
N ASN A 106 11.70 15.35 0.53
CA ASN A 106 12.21 14.24 -0.27
C ASN A 106 11.18 13.10 -0.29
N PRO A 107 10.16 13.19 -1.16
CA PRO A 107 9.12 12.18 -1.30
C PRO A 107 9.68 10.95 -2.01
N ALA A 108 10.52 10.19 -1.33
CA ALA A 108 10.98 8.92 -1.86
C ALA A 108 9.85 7.89 -1.73
N SER A 109 9.60 7.18 -2.82
CA SER A 109 8.74 6.00 -2.83
C SER A 109 9.51 4.81 -2.25
N LEU A 110 8.83 4.00 -1.43
CA LEU A 110 9.36 2.74 -0.91
C LEU A 110 8.86 1.61 -1.80
N SER A 111 9.77 0.99 -2.55
CA SER A 111 9.47 -0.09 -3.49
C SER A 111 10.19 -1.36 -3.04
N PRO A 112 9.57 -2.17 -2.16
CA PRO A 112 10.11 -3.47 -1.80
C PRO A 112 10.06 -4.42 -2.99
N PHE A 113 11.07 -5.27 -3.13
CA PHE A 113 11.07 -6.36 -4.09
C PHE A 113 11.70 -7.60 -3.48
N LEU A 114 11.36 -8.77 -4.01
CA LEU A 114 11.95 -10.02 -3.55
C LEU A 114 13.43 -10.09 -3.94
N GLY A 115 14.29 -10.21 -2.95
CA GLY A 115 15.74 -10.31 -3.13
C GLY A 115 16.25 -11.74 -3.07
N LYS A 116 17.41 -11.92 -2.45
CA LYS A 116 18.09 -13.21 -2.28
C LYS A 116 17.26 -14.15 -1.42
N GLN A 117 17.27 -15.43 -1.77
CA GLN A 117 16.62 -16.48 -1.00
C GLN A 117 17.64 -17.57 -0.66
N VAL A 118 17.72 -17.92 0.63
CA VAL A 118 18.69 -18.90 1.15
C VAL A 118 17.95 -20.03 1.85
N MET A 119 18.26 -21.28 1.53
CA MET A 119 17.70 -22.44 2.23
C MET A 119 18.61 -22.84 3.40
N ASP A 120 18.01 -23.11 4.55
CA ASP A 120 18.68 -23.70 5.72
C ASP A 120 17.77 -24.79 6.30
N GLU A 121 17.64 -25.89 5.56
CA GLU A 121 16.67 -26.94 5.88
C GLU A 121 17.02 -27.75 7.14
N THR A 122 18.30 -27.72 7.54
CA THR A 122 18.85 -28.53 8.62
C THR A 122 18.75 -27.86 9.99
N TYR A 123 18.20 -26.64 10.07
CA TYR A 123 18.17 -25.83 11.29
C TYR A 123 19.58 -25.63 11.86
N SER A 124 20.48 -24.99 11.09
CA SER A 124 21.90 -24.88 11.43
C SER A 124 22.23 -24.32 12.83
N LEU A 125 21.31 -23.58 13.45
CA LEU A 125 21.41 -22.99 14.80
C LEU A 125 20.37 -23.58 15.79
N GLY A 126 19.80 -24.75 15.46
CA GLY A 126 18.75 -25.41 16.23
C GLY A 126 17.33 -24.95 15.88
N LYS A 127 16.32 -25.62 16.44
CA LYS A 127 14.89 -25.40 16.10
C LYS A 127 14.27 -24.13 16.69
N SER A 128 14.98 -23.42 17.56
CA SER A 128 14.52 -22.20 18.20
C SER A 128 15.47 -21.05 17.89
N LEU A 129 14.93 -20.01 17.25
CA LEU A 129 15.69 -18.80 16.94
C LEU A 129 15.45 -17.72 18.02
N GLY A 130 16.51 -16.97 18.32
CA GLY A 130 16.45 -15.79 19.17
C GLY A 130 17.37 -14.71 18.63
N ASN A 131 17.34 -13.53 19.24
CA ASN A 131 18.02 -12.34 18.72
C ASN A 131 19.52 -12.54 18.49
N LYS A 132 20.20 -13.35 19.31
CA LYS A 132 21.62 -13.67 19.15
C LYS A 132 21.95 -14.32 17.81
N HIS A 133 21.01 -15.09 17.22
CA HIS A 133 21.20 -15.79 15.96
C HIS A 133 21.04 -14.86 14.74
N LEU A 134 20.47 -13.66 14.91
CA LEU A 134 20.26 -12.73 13.81
C LEU A 134 21.59 -12.28 13.18
N ALA A 135 22.62 -12.08 14.01
CA ALA A 135 23.96 -11.71 13.55
C ALA A 135 24.62 -12.81 12.70
N ASP A 136 24.35 -14.08 12.99
CA ASP A 136 24.88 -15.22 12.25
C ASP A 136 24.10 -15.50 10.96
N LEU A 137 22.79 -15.21 10.97
CA LEU A 137 21.90 -15.47 9.84
C LEU A 137 21.90 -14.32 8.81
N ALA A 138 21.92 -13.07 9.25
CA ALA A 138 21.84 -11.91 8.35
C ALA A 138 22.90 -11.93 7.23
N PRO A 139 24.19 -12.26 7.47
CA PRO A 139 25.20 -12.34 6.43
C PRO A 139 24.92 -13.40 5.37
N LYS A 140 24.22 -14.50 5.72
CA LYS A 140 23.85 -15.53 4.75
C LYS A 140 22.92 -14.96 3.68
N ALA A 141 22.00 -14.10 4.08
CA ALA A 141 21.03 -13.45 3.20
C ALA A 141 21.45 -12.06 2.70
N ALA A 142 22.63 -11.57 3.09
CA ALA A 142 23.20 -10.34 2.55
C ALA A 142 23.57 -10.49 1.06
#